data_AF-A0A293LU24-F1
#
_entry.id   AF-A0A293LU24-F1
#
_cell.length_a   1.000
_cell.length_b   1.000
_cell.length_c   1.000
_cell.angle_alpha   90.00
_cell.angle_beta   90.00
_cell.angle_gamma   90.00
#
_symmetry.space_group_name_H-M   'P 1'
#
loop_
_entity.id
_entity.type
_entity.pdbx_description
1 polymer ?
#
loop_
_entity_poly.entity_id
_entity_poly.type
_entity_poly.pdbx_seq_one_letter_code
_entity_poly.pdbx_strand_id
1 'polypeptide(L)'
;MAKVGVIVGTGFAGYELIKLKDEVLHYIWVPLLVGGIFAFLISHCFLSVYEMTIDTLFLCFCEDCETNDGVTRPYFMSTNLMAFVKNSEKAIRADSKRKHADDDT
;
A
#
# COMPACT_ATOMS: atom_id res chain seq x y z
N MET A 1 0.54 1.85 -10.97
CA MET A 1 -0.14 2.98 -11.65
C MET A 1 -0.10 4.29 -10.84
N ALA A 2 -0.47 4.31 -9.55
CA ALA A 2 -0.40 5.52 -8.71
C ALA A 2 0.99 6.18 -8.66
N LYS A 3 2.07 5.38 -8.59
CA LYS A 3 3.46 5.86 -8.63
C LYS A 3 3.78 6.65 -9.91
N VAL A 4 3.26 6.24 -11.06
CA VAL A 4 3.51 6.90 -12.36
C VAL A 4 2.76 8.23 -12.45
N GLY A 5 1.52 8.27 -11.96
CA GLY A 5 0.72 9.50 -11.92
C GLY A 5 1.35 10.59 -11.04
N VAL A 6 1.92 10.22 -9.89
CA VAL A 6 2.62 11.16 -9.00
C VAL A 6 3.86 11.72 -9.70
N ILE A 7 4.62 10.89 -10.43
CA ILE A 7 5.82 11.31 -11.16
C ILE A 7 5.47 12.28 -12.31
N VAL A 8 4.43 11.96 -13.10
CA VAL A 8 4.00 12.83 -14.21
C VAL A 8 3.41 14.14 -13.69
N GLY A 9 2.60 14.09 -12.62
CA GLY A 9 1.98 15.28 -12.03
C GLY A 9 3.00 16.23 -11.39
N THR A 10 3.96 15.68 -10.63
CA THR A 10 5.04 16.50 -10.05
C THR A 10 5.99 17.04 -11.10
N GLY A 11 6.26 16.28 -12.18
CA GLY A 11 7.01 16.75 -13.34
C GLY A 11 6.31 17.91 -14.07
N PHE A 12 5.00 17.81 -14.30
CA PHE A 12 4.20 18.84 -14.97
C PHE A 12 4.08 20.12 -14.12
N ALA A 13 3.78 19.98 -12.83
CA ALA A 13 3.75 21.13 -11.91
C ALA A 13 5.13 21.79 -11.74
N GLY A 14 6.19 20.98 -11.74
CA GLY A 14 7.56 21.47 -11.77
C GLY A 14 7.85 22.29 -13.02
N TYR A 15 7.48 21.76 -14.20
CA TYR A 15 7.65 22.44 -15.49
C TYR A 15 6.93 23.79 -15.57
N GLU A 16 5.66 23.85 -15.14
CA GLU A 16 4.88 25.11 -15.13
C GLU A 16 5.46 26.15 -14.17
N LEU A 17 5.92 25.73 -12.99
CA LEU A 17 6.50 26.61 -11.98
C LEU A 17 7.88 27.16 -12.40
N ILE A 18 8.62 26.36 -13.17
CA ILE A 18 9.89 26.73 -13.80
C ILE A 18 9.69 27.80 -14.87
N LYS A 19 8.70 27.61 -15.75
CA LYS A 19 8.42 28.53 -16.84
C LYS A 19 7.92 29.90 -16.37
N LEU A 20 7.34 29.95 -15.17
CA LEU A 20 6.87 31.18 -14.53
C LEU A 20 8.02 32.02 -13.92
N LYS A 21 9.21 31.44 -13.73
CA LYS A 21 10.30 32.01 -12.91
C LYS A 21 11.57 32.30 -13.72
N ASP A 22 11.39 32.63 -14.99
CA ASP A 22 12.42 32.69 -16.05
C ASP A 22 13.56 33.71 -15.82
N GLU A 23 13.49 34.60 -14.83
CA GLU A 23 14.54 35.65 -14.67
C GLU A 23 15.63 35.43 -13.61
N VAL A 24 15.63 34.39 -12.74
CA VAL A 24 16.60 34.39 -11.60
C VAL A 24 17.32 33.06 -11.24
N LEU A 25 17.00 31.88 -11.81
CA LEU A 25 17.53 30.62 -11.21
C LEU A 25 18.35 29.71 -12.15
N HIS A 26 19.68 29.88 -12.12
CA HIS A 26 20.67 29.04 -12.82
C HIS A 26 20.73 27.56 -12.36
N TYR A 27 20.04 27.17 -11.27
CA TYR A 27 20.12 25.82 -10.67
C TYR A 27 18.74 25.18 -10.47
N ILE A 28 18.03 24.96 -11.56
CA ILE A 28 16.69 24.35 -11.60
C ILE A 28 16.62 22.90 -11.11
N TRP A 29 17.72 22.16 -11.26
CA TRP A 29 17.84 20.76 -10.86
C TRP A 29 17.84 20.57 -9.33
N VAL A 30 18.33 21.57 -8.59
CA VAL A 30 18.45 21.53 -7.13
C VAL A 30 17.08 21.45 -6.43
N PRO A 31 16.13 22.37 -6.66
CA PRO A 31 14.81 22.28 -6.03
C PRO A 31 14.02 21.04 -6.48
N LEU A 32 14.21 20.56 -7.71
CA LEU A 32 13.61 19.30 -8.18
C LEU A 32 14.16 18.08 -7.42
N LEU A 33 15.49 17.99 -7.27
CA LEU A 33 16.14 16.90 -6.54
C LEU A 33 15.76 16.93 -5.05
N VAL A 34 15.78 18.11 -4.43
CA VAL A 34 15.41 18.29 -3.01
C VAL A 34 13.93 17.92 -2.80
N GLY A 35 13.03 18.38 -3.66
CA GLY A 35 11.61 18.01 -3.60
C GLY A 35 11.39 16.52 -3.81
N GLY A 36 12.10 15.89 -4.75
CA GLY A 36 12.04 14.45 -5.00
C GLY A 36 12.53 13.62 -3.82
N ILE A 37 13.67 13.97 -3.22
CA ILE A 37 14.20 13.31 -2.02
C ILE A 37 13.23 13.47 -0.85
N PHE A 38 12.69 14.67 -0.64
CA PHE A 38 11.73 14.93 0.43
C PHE A 38 10.45 14.11 0.27
N ALA A 39 9.90 14.04 -0.95
CA ALA A 39 8.74 13.22 -1.27
C ALA A 39 9.04 11.72 -1.10
N PHE A 40 10.24 11.26 -1.49
CA PHE A 40 10.67 9.88 -1.30
C PHE A 40 10.74 9.51 0.19
N LEU A 41 11.35 10.37 1.02
CA LEU A 41 11.43 10.15 2.47
C LEU A 41 10.05 10.07 3.11
N ILE A 42 9.14 11.01 2.78
CA ILE A 42 7.77 10.99 3.29
C ILE A 42 7.04 9.71 2.86
N SER A 43 7.10 9.37 1.57
CA SER A 43 6.45 8.16 1.05
C SER A 43 7.02 6.90 1.69
N HIS A 44 8.33 6.84 1.92
CA HIS A 44 8.98 5.68 2.53
C HIS A 44 8.57 5.54 4.00
N CYS A 45 8.59 6.62 4.77
CA CYS A 45 8.14 6.62 6.15
C CYS A 45 6.66 6.20 6.27
N PHE A 46 5.78 6.73 5.42
CA PHE A 46 4.36 6.36 5.42
C PHE A 46 4.13 4.90 5.06
N LEU A 47 4.79 4.39 4.02
CA LEU A 47 4.65 2.99 3.62
C LEU A 47 5.17 2.04 4.71
N SER A 48 6.28 2.38 5.37
CA SER A 48 6.82 1.57 6.48
C SER A 48 5.87 1.53 7.68
N VAL A 49 5.28 2.66 8.07
CA VAL A 49 4.28 2.70 9.15
C VAL A 49 3.00 1.96 8.76
N TYR A 50 2.60 2.08 7.49
CA TYR A 50 1.44 1.36 6.96
C TYR A 50 1.64 -0.16 7.02
N GLU A 51 2.80 -0.66 6.59
CA GLU A 51 3.16 -2.08 6.67
C GLU A 51 3.13 -2.58 8.12
N MET A 52 3.77 -1.86 9.05
CA MET A 52 3.71 -2.19 10.49
C MET A 52 2.26 -2.22 11.00
N THR A 53 1.43 -1.26 10.60
CA THR A 53 0.03 -1.19 11.02
C THR A 53 -0.75 -2.40 10.49
N ILE A 54 -0.55 -2.77 9.23
CA ILE A 54 -1.21 -3.93 8.63
C ILE A 54 -0.81 -5.23 9.35
N ASP A 55 0.45 -5.40 9.71
CA ASP A 55 0.91 -6.55 10.51
C ASP A 55 0.20 -6.60 11.86
N THR A 56 0.08 -5.46 12.57
CA THR A 56 -0.65 -5.41 13.85
C THR A 56 -2.15 -5.70 13.69
N LEU A 57 -2.79 -5.22 12.62
CA LEU A 57 -4.20 -5.49 12.35
C LEU A 57 -4.43 -6.99 12.09
N PHE A 58 -3.52 -7.65 11.38
CA PHE A 58 -3.59 -9.08 11.17
C PHE A 58 -3.31 -9.88 12.44
N LEU A 59 -2.37 -9.44 13.27
CA LEU A 59 -2.13 -10.07 14.58
C LEU A 59 -3.36 -9.97 15.48
N CYS A 60 -3.97 -8.78 15.59
CA CYS A 60 -5.20 -8.60 16.34
C CYS A 60 -6.35 -9.43 15.75
N PHE A 61 -6.43 -9.57 14.41
CA PHE A 61 -7.40 -10.45 13.77
C PHE A 61 -7.20 -11.91 14.18
N CYS A 62 -5.95 -12.40 14.17
CA CYS A 62 -5.63 -13.76 14.57
C CYS A 62 -5.96 -13.99 16.05
N GLU A 63 -5.59 -13.08 16.94
CA GLU A 63 -5.89 -13.16 18.38
C GLU A 63 -7.41 -13.12 18.65
N ASP A 64 -8.16 -12.27 17.94
CA ASP A 64 -9.62 -12.20 18.02
C ASP A 64 -10.27 -13.51 17.53
N CYS A 65 -9.73 -14.12 16.48
CA CYS A 65 -10.19 -15.43 15.98
C CYS A 65 -9.86 -16.60 16.92
N GLU A 66 -8.79 -16.50 17.70
CA GLU A 66 -8.41 -17.52 18.68
C GLU A 66 -9.21 -17.39 19.98
N THR A 67 -9.44 -16.17 20.45
CA THR A 67 -10.04 -15.89 21.76
C THR A 67 -11.56 -15.88 21.74
N ASN A 68 -12.16 -15.50 20.60
CA ASN A 68 -13.60 -15.31 20.44
C ASN A 68 -14.17 -16.36 19.48
N ASP A 69 -15.38 -16.84 19.76
CA ASP A 69 -16.04 -17.91 18.98
C ASP A 69 -17.11 -17.37 18.01
N GLY A 70 -17.44 -16.08 18.14
CA GLY A 70 -18.50 -15.43 17.38
C GLY A 70 -19.92 -15.74 17.88
N VAL A 71 -20.07 -16.49 18.98
CA VAL A 71 -21.36 -16.96 19.52
C VAL A 71 -21.54 -16.51 20.96
N THR A 72 -20.70 -17.01 21.88
CA THR A 72 -20.71 -16.60 23.28
C THR A 72 -19.87 -15.36 23.51
N ARG A 73 -18.80 -15.23 22.72
CA ARG A 73 -17.93 -14.06 22.66
C ARG A 73 -17.88 -13.59 21.21
N PRO A 74 -18.58 -12.49 20.86
CA PRO A 74 -18.62 -12.02 19.49
C PRO A 74 -17.24 -11.55 19.04
N TYR A 75 -16.91 -11.72 17.76
CA TYR A 75 -15.69 -11.16 17.17
C TYR A 75 -15.74 -9.63 17.24
N PHE A 76 -14.62 -9.03 17.62
CA PHE A 76 -14.47 -7.57 17.68
C PHE A 76 -13.88 -6.99 16.40
N MET A 77 -13.20 -7.81 15.61
CA MET A 77 -12.64 -7.42 14.34
C MET A 77 -13.72 -7.07 13.30
N SER A 78 -13.38 -6.23 12.31
CA SER A 78 -14.37 -5.76 11.34
C SER A 78 -14.85 -6.85 10.37
N THR A 79 -16.16 -6.91 10.11
CA THR A 79 -16.76 -7.88 9.19
C THR A 79 -16.13 -7.85 7.78
N ASN A 80 -15.74 -6.66 7.31
CA ASN A 80 -15.10 -6.48 6.00
C ASN A 80 -13.73 -7.15 5.94
N LEU A 81 -12.91 -6.99 6.99
CA LEU A 81 -11.61 -7.63 7.07
C LEU A 81 -11.76 -9.16 7.18
N MET A 82 -12.76 -9.67 7.91
CA MET A 82 -13.01 -11.12 7.99
C MET A 82 -13.37 -11.70 6.63
N ALA A 83 -14.28 -11.02 5.93
CA ALA A 83 -14.71 -11.44 4.60
C ALA A 83 -13.55 -11.39 3.60
N PHE A 84 -12.73 -10.34 3.64
CA PHE A 84 -11.55 -10.20 2.80
C PHE A 84 -10.54 -11.33 3.02
N VAL A 85 -10.19 -11.65 4.27
CA VAL A 85 -9.24 -12.71 4.60
C VAL A 85 -9.78 -14.08 4.16
N LYS A 86 -11.04 -14.40 4.48
CA LYS A 86 -11.69 -15.67 4.07
C LYS A 86 -11.79 -15.82 2.55
N ASN A 87 -12.07 -14.74 1.83
CA ASN A 87 -12.11 -14.76 0.37
C ASN A 87 -10.72 -14.95 -0.24
N SER A 88 -9.70 -14.30 0.34
CA SER A 88 -8.31 -14.45 -0.08
C SER A 88 -7.81 -15.89 0.13
N GLU A 89 -8.14 -16.50 1.26
CA GLU A 89 -7.80 -17.90 1.55
C GLU A 89 -8.44 -18.86 0.54
N LYS A 90 -9.73 -18.69 0.22
CA LYS A 90 -10.42 -19.50 -0.78
C LYS A 90 -9.79 -19.36 -2.17
N ALA A 91 -9.42 -18.15 -2.57
CA ALA A 91 -8.75 -17.91 -3.86
C ALA A 91 -7.38 -18.60 -3.93
N ILE A 92 -6.58 -18.51 -2.87
CA ILE A 92 -5.27 -19.18 -2.78
C ILE A 92 -5.44 -20.71 -2.83
N ARG A 93 -6.41 -21.27 -2.12
CA ARG A 93 -6.70 -22.72 -2.14
C ARG A 93 -7.15 -23.19 -3.52
N ALA A 94 -7.97 -22.41 -4.21
CA ALA A 94 -8.42 -22.73 -5.57
C ALA A 94 -7.25 -22.71 -6.58
N ASP A 95 -6.36 -21.71 -6.49
CA ASP A 95 -5.15 -21.63 -7.34
C ASP A 95 -4.20 -22.82 -7.08
N SER A 96 -3.99 -23.17 -5.81
CA SER A 96 -3.17 -24.33 -5.42
C SER A 96 -3.75 -25.65 -5.97
N LYS A 97 -5.06 -25.85 -5.88
CA LYS A 97 -5.75 -27.04 -6.42
C LYS A 97 -5.64 -27.13 -7.95
N ARG A 98 -5.63 -25.98 -8.63
CA ARG A 98 -5.45 -25.91 -10.09
C ARG A 98 -4.02 -26.26 -10.49
N LYS A 99 -3.02 -25.73 -9.80
CA LYS A 99 -1.60 -26.09 -10.04
C LYS A 99 -1.34 -27.57 -9.79
N HIS A 100 -1.92 -28.15 -8.74
CA HIS A 100 -1.74 -29.56 -8.43
C HIS A 100 -2.41 -30.48 -9.47
N ALA A 101 -3.54 -30.05 -10.06
CA ALA A 101 -4.17 -30.79 -11.15
C ALA A 101 -3.38 -30.69 -12.48
N ASP A 102 -2.65 -29.60 -12.72
CA ASP A 102 -1.77 -29.43 -13.89
C ASP A 102 -0.51 -30.31 -13.79
N ASP A 103 0.05 -30.47 -12.58
CA ASP A 103 1.22 -31.33 -12.31
C ASP A 103 0.93 -32.84 -12.44
N ASP A 104 -0.33 -33.25 -12.27
CA ASP A 104 -0.80 -34.65 -12.39
C ASP A 104 -1.24 -35.05 -13.83
N THR A 105 -1.22 -34.13 -14.81
CA THR A 105 -1.65 -34.38 -16.21
C THR A 105 -0.47 -34.43 -17.18
#